data_AF-A0A661R6J5-F1
#
_entry.id   AF-A0A661R6J5-F1
#
_cell.length_a   1.000
_cell.length_b   1.000
_cell.length_c   1.000
_cell.angle_alpha   90.00
_cell.angle_beta   90.00
_cell.angle_gamma   90.00
#
_symmetry.space_group_name_H-M   'P 1'
#
loop_
_entity.id
_entity.type
_entity.pdbx_description
1 polymer ?
#
loop_
_entity_poly.entity_id
_entity_poly.type
_entity_poly.pdbx_seq_one_letter_code
_entity_poly.pdbx_strand_id
1 'polypeptide(L)'
;APPMWPFLFITIACGAISGFHALVSSGTSSKQVRDESDSLFVGYGSMLMEGTLATLVIIAVSAGIGMGYVTKSGETLMGVAAWTTHYSSWAAAAGLGSKIAAFVNGSANMIASTGLPNNFAVVIMGVFVASFAGTTLDTATRIQRYIVSELFTSFKMNFLTGKYIATFIAVATALALAFATGAGGKGALKLWPLFGAVNQTLAGLALIIITLYLKTKGGMKWLVAGIPAVLMMFMTIWALILNQTKFGTSHNMLLQIVNGLILFLAIWIAVEGVIKFMSMKSES
;
A
#
# COMPACT_ATOMS: atom_id res chain seq x y z
N ALA A 1 -6.12 -7.83 -20.16
CA ALA A 1 -5.69 -7.04 -18.98
C ALA A 1 -6.91 -6.34 -18.40
N PRO A 2 -6.98 -6.06 -17.09
CA PRO A 2 -8.00 -5.15 -16.56
C PRO A 2 -7.86 -3.76 -17.21
N PRO A 3 -8.96 -2.98 -17.32
CA PRO A 3 -8.88 -1.64 -17.91
C PRO A 3 -7.97 -0.75 -17.06
N MET A 4 -7.12 0.06 -17.71
CA MET A 4 -6.15 0.90 -16.98
C MET A 4 -6.87 1.89 -16.07
N TRP A 5 -7.97 2.46 -16.52
CA TRP A 5 -8.81 3.35 -15.72
C TRP A 5 -10.05 2.58 -15.24
N PRO A 6 -10.41 2.62 -13.95
CA PRO A 6 -9.72 3.25 -12.81
C PRO A 6 -8.70 2.34 -12.08
N PHE A 7 -8.50 1.09 -12.53
CA PHE A 7 -7.74 0.10 -11.77
C PHE A 7 -6.28 0.46 -11.51
N LEU A 8 -5.65 1.30 -12.34
CA LEU A 8 -4.29 1.80 -12.11
C LEU A 8 -4.16 2.39 -10.69
N PHE A 9 -5.18 3.13 -10.23
CA PHE A 9 -5.15 3.83 -8.95
C PHE A 9 -5.32 2.89 -7.76
N ILE A 10 -6.01 1.76 -7.94
CA ILE A 10 -6.20 0.77 -6.87
C ILE A 10 -5.29 -0.45 -7.00
N THR A 11 -4.48 -0.54 -8.05
CA THR A 11 -3.49 -1.64 -8.22
C THR A 11 -2.08 -1.18 -7.95
N ILE A 12 -1.72 0.06 -8.32
CA ILE A 12 -0.46 0.70 -7.94
C ILE A 12 -0.72 1.50 -6.66
N ALA A 13 -0.58 0.83 -5.51
CA ALA A 13 -0.59 1.51 -4.23
C ALA A 13 0.74 2.27 -4.02
N CYS A 14 0.67 3.40 -3.32
CA CYS A 14 1.83 4.18 -2.85
C CYS A 14 2.65 4.93 -3.91
N GLY A 15 2.35 4.82 -5.21
CA GLY A 15 3.11 5.52 -6.25
C GLY A 15 2.96 7.05 -6.26
N ALA A 16 1.75 7.56 -6.50
CA ALA A 16 1.47 9.01 -6.50
C ALA A 16 0.93 9.51 -5.14
N ILE A 17 0.24 8.64 -4.40
CA ILE A 17 -0.28 8.91 -3.06
C ILE A 17 -0.49 7.59 -2.30
N SER A 18 -0.37 7.63 -0.97
CA SER A 18 -0.53 6.47 -0.09
C SER A 18 -1.36 6.82 1.15
N GLY A 19 -2.48 6.12 1.33
CA GLY A 19 -3.26 6.21 2.58
C GLY A 19 -2.53 5.56 3.76
N PHE A 20 -1.80 4.47 3.52
CA PHE A 20 -0.98 3.85 4.56
C PHE A 20 0.13 4.78 5.04
N HIS A 21 0.85 5.48 4.15
CA HIS A 21 1.85 6.48 4.57
C HIS A 21 1.21 7.65 5.31
N ALA A 22 -0.02 8.06 4.96
CA ALA A 22 -0.74 9.07 5.72
C ALA A 22 -1.04 8.60 7.16
N LEU A 23 -1.45 7.33 7.35
CA LEU A 23 -1.64 6.72 8.67
C LEU A 23 -0.33 6.59 9.46
N VAL A 24 0.74 6.14 8.82
CA VAL A 24 2.07 6.03 9.44
C VAL A 24 2.55 7.42 9.87
N SER A 25 2.43 8.41 8.98
CA SER A 25 2.89 9.77 9.24
C SER A 25 2.14 10.44 10.38
N SER A 26 0.82 10.23 10.50
CA SER A 26 0.02 10.80 11.58
C SER A 26 0.23 10.09 12.93
N GLY A 27 0.44 8.77 12.92
CA GLY A 27 0.55 7.97 14.16
C GLY A 27 1.97 7.81 14.71
N THR A 28 2.99 7.91 13.85
CA THR A 28 4.39 7.63 14.18
C THR A 28 5.34 8.77 13.82
N SER A 29 5.47 9.14 12.54
CA SER A 29 6.45 10.14 12.10
C SER A 29 6.25 11.50 12.75
N SER A 30 5.00 11.96 12.86
CA SER A 30 4.64 13.22 13.54
C SER A 30 5.12 13.32 15.00
N LYS A 31 5.33 12.18 15.66
CA LYS A 31 5.81 12.09 17.05
C LYS A 31 7.33 11.94 17.17
N GLN A 32 8.02 11.72 16.05
CA GLN A 32 9.46 11.51 15.96
C GLN A 32 10.18 12.70 15.31
N VAL A 33 9.46 13.50 14.51
CA VAL A 33 9.95 14.77 14.00
C VAL A 33 10.13 15.74 15.18
N ARG A 34 11.29 16.42 15.23
CA ARG A 34 11.65 17.33 16.33
C ARG A 34 10.81 18.62 16.30
N ASP A 35 10.75 19.26 15.14
CA ASP A 35 10.07 20.54 14.92
C ASP A 35 9.33 20.56 13.58
N GLU A 36 8.31 21.42 13.42
CA GLU A 36 7.49 21.49 12.20
C GLU A 36 8.33 21.75 10.93
N SER A 37 9.39 22.55 11.03
CA SER A 37 10.32 22.84 9.91
C SER A 37 11.03 21.60 9.37
N ASP A 38 11.24 20.58 10.21
CA ASP A 38 11.89 19.33 9.81
C ASP A 38 10.93 18.42 9.01
N SER A 39 9.61 18.68 9.07
CA SER A 39 8.58 17.88 8.40
C SER A 39 8.73 17.86 6.89
N LEU A 40 9.21 18.96 6.29
CA LEU A 40 9.44 19.02 4.85
C LEU A 40 10.57 18.07 4.46
N PHE A 41 11.73 18.14 5.13
CA PHE A 41 12.86 17.27 4.83
C PHE A 41 12.51 15.79 5.08
N VAL A 42 11.89 15.47 6.22
CA VAL A 42 11.53 14.10 6.57
C VAL A 42 10.46 13.55 5.61
N GLY A 43 9.34 14.28 5.44
CA GLY A 43 8.23 13.84 4.60
C GLY A 43 8.60 13.81 3.13
N TYR A 44 8.97 14.95 2.55
CA TYR A 44 9.29 15.06 1.13
C TYR A 44 10.56 14.27 0.76
N GLY A 45 11.60 14.34 1.60
CA GLY A 45 12.83 13.56 1.38
C GLY A 45 12.59 12.06 1.39
N SER A 46 11.72 11.55 2.29
CA SER A 46 11.38 10.12 2.29
C SER A 46 10.67 9.70 1.00
N MET A 47 9.75 10.52 0.47
CA MET A 47 9.07 10.24 -0.80
C MET A 47 10.02 10.26 -2.00
N LEU A 48 11.02 11.14 -2.02
CA LEU A 48 12.06 11.13 -3.08
C LEU A 48 12.91 9.85 -3.02
N MET A 49 13.26 9.39 -1.83
CA MET A 49 14.00 8.12 -1.65
C MET A 49 13.15 6.91 -2.04
N GLU A 50 11.86 6.90 -1.72
CA GLU A 50 10.92 5.88 -2.18
C GLU A 50 10.79 5.87 -3.71
N GLY A 51 10.67 7.04 -4.33
CA GLY A 51 10.64 7.18 -5.79
C GLY A 51 11.91 6.65 -6.45
N THR A 52 13.08 6.96 -5.88
CA THR A 52 14.38 6.44 -6.36
C THR A 52 14.42 4.92 -6.25
N LEU A 53 14.00 4.36 -5.12
CA LEU A 53 13.90 2.92 -4.92
C LEU A 53 12.93 2.28 -5.93
N ALA A 54 11.79 2.90 -6.19
CA ALA A 54 10.82 2.42 -7.18
C ALA A 54 11.43 2.38 -8.59
N THR A 55 12.21 3.38 -9.00
CA THR A 55 12.94 3.36 -10.26
C THR A 55 13.96 2.21 -10.32
N LEU A 56 14.72 1.99 -9.25
CA LEU A 56 15.66 0.87 -9.17
C LEU A 56 14.97 -0.49 -9.24
N VAL A 57 13.82 -0.64 -8.56
CA VAL A 57 12.98 -1.84 -8.63
C VAL A 57 12.52 -2.07 -10.07
N ILE A 58 12.06 -1.03 -10.78
CA ILE A 58 11.66 -1.14 -12.19
C ILE A 58 12.83 -1.63 -13.05
N ILE A 59 14.03 -1.07 -12.88
CA ILE A 59 15.23 -1.50 -13.62
C ILE A 59 15.57 -2.97 -13.29
N ALA A 60 15.55 -3.36 -12.02
CA ALA A 60 15.84 -4.71 -11.57
C ALA A 60 14.86 -5.73 -12.14
N VAL A 61 13.55 -5.49 -11.98
CA VAL A 61 12.51 -6.37 -12.53
C VAL A 61 12.33 -6.22 -14.04
N SER A 62 13.07 -5.32 -14.70
CA SER A 62 13.14 -5.17 -16.15
C SER A 62 14.45 -5.67 -16.74
N ALA A 63 15.38 -4.74 -16.97
CA ALA A 63 16.70 -4.99 -17.52
C ALA A 63 17.52 -5.98 -16.67
N GLY A 64 17.40 -5.92 -15.33
CA GLY A 64 18.12 -6.82 -14.43
C GLY A 64 17.79 -8.30 -14.67
N ILE A 65 16.53 -8.64 -14.97
CA ILE A 65 16.15 -10.00 -15.37
C ILE A 65 16.75 -10.36 -16.73
N GLY A 66 16.83 -9.41 -17.65
CA GLY A 66 17.50 -9.58 -18.94
C GLY A 66 19.00 -9.90 -18.82
N MET A 67 19.64 -9.56 -17.70
CA MET A 67 21.06 -9.86 -17.45
C MET A 67 21.32 -11.31 -16.99
N GLY A 68 20.27 -12.12 -16.76
CA GLY A 68 20.42 -13.52 -16.39
C GLY A 68 19.15 -14.13 -15.80
N TYR A 69 18.68 -15.21 -16.40
CA TYR A 69 17.55 -15.98 -15.87
C TYR A 69 17.82 -17.48 -15.93
N VAL A 70 17.93 -18.12 -14.78
CA VAL A 70 18.11 -19.57 -14.68
C VAL A 70 16.74 -20.25 -14.73
N THR A 71 16.53 -21.07 -15.75
CA THR A 71 15.29 -21.85 -15.93
C THR A 71 15.25 -23.03 -14.96
N LYS A 72 14.09 -23.69 -14.85
CA LYS A 72 13.95 -24.90 -14.03
C LYS A 72 14.82 -26.07 -14.52
N SER A 73 15.20 -26.07 -15.80
CA SER A 73 16.12 -27.06 -16.37
C SER A 73 17.59 -26.71 -16.15
N GLY A 74 17.90 -25.60 -15.47
CA GLY A 74 19.26 -25.15 -15.18
C GLY A 74 19.93 -24.34 -16.30
N GLU A 75 19.23 -24.08 -17.40
CA GLU A 75 19.72 -23.24 -18.50
C GLU A 75 19.71 -21.76 -18.09
N THR A 76 20.77 -21.02 -18.41
CA THR A 76 20.83 -19.57 -18.18
C THR A 76 20.47 -18.83 -19.47
N LEU A 77 19.34 -18.14 -19.45
CA LEU A 77 18.89 -17.27 -20.54
C LEU A 77 19.34 -15.84 -20.30
N MET A 78 19.50 -15.09 -21.40
CA MET A 78 19.90 -13.68 -21.40
C MET A 78 18.99 -12.86 -22.34
N GLY A 79 19.03 -11.54 -22.20
CA GLY A 79 18.32 -10.58 -23.04
C GLY A 79 16.81 -10.82 -23.08
N VAL A 80 16.24 -10.75 -24.29
CA VAL A 80 14.80 -10.91 -24.51
C VAL A 80 14.31 -12.31 -24.15
N ALA A 81 15.14 -13.35 -24.30
CA ALA A 81 14.75 -14.71 -23.93
C ALA A 81 14.52 -14.85 -22.42
N ALA A 82 15.38 -14.24 -21.60
CA ALA A 82 15.21 -14.18 -20.15
C ALA A 82 13.93 -13.43 -19.77
N TRP A 83 13.73 -12.24 -20.36
CA TRP A 83 12.53 -11.42 -20.16
C TRP A 83 11.24 -12.18 -20.45
N THR A 84 11.13 -12.71 -21.66
CA THR A 84 9.93 -13.39 -22.14
C THR A 84 9.67 -14.68 -21.39
N THR A 85 10.70 -15.37 -20.90
CA THR A 85 10.51 -16.57 -20.10
C THR A 85 9.87 -16.24 -18.75
N HIS A 86 10.37 -15.23 -18.04
CA HIS A 86 9.80 -14.80 -16.76
C HIS A 86 8.39 -14.19 -16.93
N TYR A 87 8.21 -13.32 -17.93
CA TYR A 87 6.96 -12.60 -18.20
C TYR A 87 6.11 -13.24 -19.31
N SER A 88 6.23 -14.56 -19.51
CA SER A 88 5.55 -15.31 -20.59
C SER A 88 4.02 -15.19 -20.57
N SER A 89 3.44 -14.98 -19.39
CA SER A 89 2.02 -14.74 -19.22
C SER A 89 1.72 -14.03 -17.91
N TRP A 90 0.50 -13.49 -17.79
CA TRP A 90 -0.01 -12.95 -16.52
C TRP A 90 0.00 -13.97 -15.39
N ALA A 91 -0.20 -15.25 -15.71
CA ALA A 91 -0.17 -16.33 -14.72
C ALA A 91 1.27 -16.64 -14.25
N ALA A 92 2.26 -16.58 -15.15
CA ALA A 92 3.66 -16.79 -14.82
C ALA A 92 4.22 -15.67 -13.92
N ALA A 93 3.80 -14.42 -14.17
CA ALA A 93 4.16 -13.26 -13.35
C ALA A 93 3.26 -13.10 -12.11
N ALA A 94 2.25 -13.95 -11.92
CA ALA A 94 1.33 -13.87 -10.79
C ALA A 94 1.93 -14.45 -9.51
N GLY A 95 1.40 -13.99 -8.38
CA GLY A 95 1.77 -14.47 -7.06
C GLY A 95 2.98 -13.78 -6.46
N LEU A 96 3.06 -13.80 -5.13
CA LEU A 96 4.08 -13.11 -4.37
C LEU A 96 5.49 -13.64 -4.66
N GLY A 97 5.62 -14.97 -4.79
CA GLY A 97 6.92 -15.61 -5.06
C GLY A 97 7.53 -15.19 -6.39
N SER A 98 6.74 -15.15 -7.47
CA SER A 98 7.22 -14.72 -8.79
C SER A 98 7.69 -13.26 -8.76
N LYS A 99 6.91 -12.36 -8.13
CA LYS A 99 7.24 -10.94 -7.98
C LYS A 99 8.50 -10.71 -7.15
N ILE A 100 8.65 -11.39 -6.02
CA ILE A 100 9.85 -11.27 -5.17
C ILE A 100 11.07 -11.84 -5.89
N ALA A 101 10.95 -13.01 -6.53
CA ALA A 101 12.04 -13.62 -7.28
C ALA A 101 12.51 -12.72 -8.43
N ALA A 102 11.60 -12.05 -9.14
CA ALA A 102 11.95 -11.08 -10.18
C ALA A 102 12.84 -9.97 -9.63
N PHE A 103 12.46 -9.39 -8.49
CA PHE A 103 13.21 -8.30 -7.87
C PHE A 103 14.57 -8.78 -7.33
N VAL A 104 14.59 -9.91 -6.61
CA VAL A 104 15.82 -10.46 -6.01
C VAL A 104 16.82 -10.86 -7.09
N ASN A 105 16.40 -11.64 -8.09
CA ASN A 105 17.30 -12.12 -9.15
C ASN A 105 17.75 -10.98 -10.04
N GLY A 106 16.83 -10.09 -10.44
CA GLY A 106 17.18 -8.94 -11.27
C GLY A 106 18.16 -8.00 -10.58
N SER A 107 17.95 -7.71 -9.29
CA SER A 107 18.89 -6.93 -8.49
C SER A 107 20.22 -7.64 -8.29
N ALA A 108 20.20 -8.96 -8.06
CA ALA A 108 21.40 -9.75 -7.90
C ALA A 108 22.26 -9.78 -9.17
N ASN A 109 21.65 -9.83 -10.34
CA ASN A 109 22.37 -9.74 -11.62
C ASN A 109 23.03 -8.37 -11.80
N MET A 110 22.32 -7.30 -11.45
CA MET A 110 22.90 -5.95 -11.49
C MET A 110 24.07 -5.82 -10.52
N ILE A 111 23.94 -6.31 -9.29
CA ILE A 111 25.02 -6.30 -8.31
C ILE A 111 26.20 -7.16 -8.79
N ALA A 112 25.94 -8.32 -9.40
CA ALA A 112 26.99 -9.20 -9.90
C ALA A 112 27.85 -8.55 -10.98
N SER A 113 27.31 -7.58 -11.73
CA SER A 113 28.08 -6.80 -12.71
C SER A 113 29.20 -5.96 -12.08
N THR A 114 29.16 -5.73 -10.77
CA THR A 114 30.24 -5.05 -10.01
C THR A 114 31.41 -5.97 -9.65
N GLY A 115 31.34 -7.25 -10.00
CA GLY A 115 32.35 -8.28 -9.65
C GLY A 115 32.01 -9.11 -8.41
N LEU A 116 30.88 -8.83 -7.75
CA LEU A 116 30.39 -9.64 -6.64
C LEU A 116 29.80 -10.97 -7.13
N PRO A 117 30.06 -12.11 -6.46
CA PRO A 117 29.45 -13.39 -6.84
C PRO A 117 27.92 -13.35 -6.77
N ASN A 118 27.24 -13.88 -7.80
CA ASN A 118 25.77 -13.83 -7.90
C ASN A 118 25.06 -14.44 -6.67
N ASN A 119 25.53 -15.59 -6.20
CA ASN A 119 24.98 -16.24 -5.00
C ASN A 119 25.02 -15.32 -3.77
N PHE A 120 26.09 -14.53 -3.61
CA PHE A 120 26.22 -13.57 -2.53
C PHE A 120 25.23 -12.41 -2.69
N ALA A 121 25.07 -11.89 -3.91
CA ALA A 121 24.12 -10.84 -4.22
C ALA A 121 22.66 -11.27 -3.99
N VAL A 122 22.29 -12.50 -4.36
CA VAL A 122 20.96 -13.07 -4.09
C VAL A 122 20.68 -13.12 -2.59
N VAL A 123 21.65 -13.54 -1.78
CA VAL A 123 21.51 -13.58 -0.31
C VAL A 123 21.30 -12.18 0.25
N ILE A 124 22.09 -11.19 -0.17
CA ILE A 124 21.93 -9.79 0.25
C ILE A 124 20.51 -9.29 -0.07
N MET A 125 20.06 -9.49 -1.31
CA MET A 125 18.75 -9.00 -1.74
C MET A 125 17.61 -9.76 -1.08
N GLY A 126 17.77 -11.06 -0.79
CA GLY A 126 16.83 -11.84 0.00
C GLY A 126 16.68 -11.29 1.42
N VAL A 127 17.81 -10.98 2.09
CA VAL A 127 17.82 -10.36 3.43
C VAL A 127 17.21 -8.96 3.38
N PHE A 128 17.47 -8.17 2.34
CA PHE A 128 16.86 -6.86 2.14
C PHE A 128 15.32 -6.96 2.08
N VAL A 129 14.78 -7.87 1.26
CA VAL A 129 13.32 -8.09 1.16
C VAL A 129 12.73 -8.57 2.49
N ALA A 130 13.39 -9.51 3.17
CA ALA A 130 12.94 -10.01 4.47
C ALA A 130 12.95 -8.90 5.54
N SER A 131 13.99 -8.07 5.55
CA SER A 131 14.12 -6.94 6.49
C SER A 131 13.05 -5.88 6.22
N PHE A 132 12.83 -5.53 4.95
CA PHE A 132 11.76 -4.60 4.54
C PHE A 132 10.37 -5.10 4.95
N ALA A 133 10.10 -6.39 4.77
CA ALA A 133 8.85 -7.00 5.22
C ALA A 133 8.73 -6.97 6.76
N GLY A 134 9.82 -7.25 7.48
CA GLY A 134 9.87 -7.22 8.94
C GLY A 134 9.62 -5.83 9.53
N THR A 135 10.26 -4.79 9.00
CA THR A 135 10.05 -3.40 9.45
C THR A 135 8.64 -2.90 9.15
N THR A 136 8.08 -3.30 8.01
CA THR A 136 6.69 -2.98 7.65
C THR A 136 5.72 -3.68 8.60
N LEU A 137 5.97 -4.94 8.94
CA LEU A 137 5.15 -5.70 9.89
C LEU A 137 5.17 -5.08 11.30
N ASP A 138 6.34 -4.66 11.79
CA ASP A 138 6.46 -3.97 13.09
C ASP A 138 5.62 -2.68 13.10
N THR A 139 5.78 -1.85 12.06
CA THR A 139 5.03 -0.60 11.92
C THR A 139 3.52 -0.84 11.83
N ALA A 140 3.09 -1.80 11.01
CA ALA A 140 1.68 -2.15 10.86
C ALA A 140 1.07 -2.65 12.17
N THR A 141 1.79 -3.50 12.91
CA THR A 141 1.35 -4.02 14.22
C THR A 141 1.20 -2.88 15.23
N ARG A 142 2.16 -1.94 15.25
CA ARG A 142 2.12 -0.76 16.12
C ARG A 142 0.93 0.15 15.80
N ILE A 143 0.65 0.41 14.53
CA ILE A 143 -0.49 1.23 14.09
C ILE A 143 -1.80 0.53 14.40
N GLN A 144 -1.91 -0.76 14.14
CA GLN A 144 -3.11 -1.53 14.46
C GLN A 144 -3.42 -1.50 15.96
N ARG A 145 -2.39 -1.57 16.82
CA ARG A 145 -2.55 -1.36 18.27
C ARG A 145 -3.14 0.03 18.58
N TYR A 146 -2.68 1.09 17.92
CA TYR A 146 -3.22 2.44 18.12
C TYR A 146 -4.69 2.51 17.70
N ILE A 147 -5.04 1.98 16.53
CA ILE A 147 -6.42 1.90 16.04
C ILE A 147 -7.32 1.13 17.04
N VAL A 148 -6.86 -0.03 17.53
CA VAL A 148 -7.59 -0.82 18.53
C VAL A 148 -7.81 -0.02 19.81
N SER A 149 -6.79 0.68 20.28
CA SER A 149 -6.87 1.50 21.51
C SER A 149 -7.84 2.67 21.34
N GLU A 150 -7.78 3.37 20.21
CA GLU A 150 -8.68 4.48 19.87
C GLU A 150 -10.13 4.03 19.72
N LEU A 151 -10.36 2.87 19.08
CA LEU A 151 -11.67 2.27 18.91
C LEU A 151 -12.31 1.94 20.27
N PHE A 152 -11.57 1.25 21.16
CA PHE A 152 -12.10 0.89 22.48
C PHE A 152 -12.23 2.08 23.43
N THR A 153 -11.41 3.12 23.27
CA THR A 153 -11.60 4.40 23.97
C THR A 153 -12.93 5.04 23.56
N SER A 154 -13.25 5.03 22.27
CA SER A 154 -14.51 5.58 21.74
C SER A 154 -15.74 4.82 22.26
N PHE A 155 -15.62 3.50 22.48
CA PHE A 155 -16.65 2.68 23.11
C PHE A 155 -16.65 2.72 24.66
N LYS A 156 -15.80 3.54 25.28
CA LYS A 156 -15.63 3.63 26.75
C LYS A 156 -15.23 2.29 27.40
N MET A 157 -14.60 1.39 26.65
CA MET A 157 -14.10 0.08 27.10
C MET A 157 -12.63 0.18 27.54
N ASN A 158 -12.37 0.96 28.59
CA ASN A 158 -11.01 1.33 29.00
C ASN A 158 -10.09 0.16 29.38
N PHE A 159 -10.64 -1.02 29.70
CA PHE A 159 -9.82 -2.21 29.98
C PHE A 159 -9.14 -2.78 28.73
N LEU A 160 -9.68 -2.51 27.52
CA LEU A 160 -9.15 -3.01 26.26
C LEU A 160 -8.12 -2.07 25.59
N THR A 161 -7.90 -0.88 26.16
CA THR A 161 -6.98 0.14 25.62
C THR A 161 -5.55 -0.05 26.11
N GLY A 162 -5.32 -0.94 27.09
CA GLY A 162 -4.00 -1.21 27.66
C GLY A 162 -3.01 -1.72 26.61
N LYS A 163 -1.76 -1.25 26.66
CA LYS A 163 -0.72 -1.53 25.65
C LYS A 163 -0.58 -3.01 25.30
N TYR A 164 -0.65 -3.90 26.29
CA TYR A 164 -0.50 -5.34 26.09
C TYR A 164 -1.75 -5.97 25.47
N ILE A 165 -2.93 -5.60 25.93
CA ILE A 165 -4.21 -6.14 25.45
C ILE A 165 -4.46 -5.68 24.01
N ALA A 166 -4.27 -4.40 23.71
CA ALA A 166 -4.41 -3.88 22.36
C ALA A 166 -3.38 -4.51 21.39
N THR A 167 -2.14 -4.77 21.85
CA THR A 167 -1.13 -5.49 21.05
C THR A 167 -1.56 -6.93 20.81
N PHE A 168 -2.05 -7.62 21.84
CA PHE A 168 -2.53 -8.98 21.73
C PHE A 168 -3.67 -9.08 20.70
N ILE A 169 -4.65 -8.16 20.75
CA ILE A 169 -5.75 -8.11 19.79
C ILE A 169 -5.23 -7.85 18.36
N ALA A 170 -4.30 -6.91 18.19
CA ALA A 170 -3.71 -6.61 16.88
C ALA A 170 -3.01 -7.85 16.29
N VAL A 171 -2.14 -8.51 17.06
CA VAL A 171 -1.41 -9.71 16.62
C VAL A 171 -2.35 -10.89 16.42
N ALA A 172 -3.30 -11.13 17.33
CA ALA A 172 -4.23 -12.25 17.27
C ALA A 172 -5.14 -12.15 16.04
N THR A 173 -5.66 -10.96 15.73
CA THR A 173 -6.49 -10.77 14.52
C THR A 173 -5.69 -10.95 13.23
N ALA A 174 -4.44 -10.47 13.19
CA ALA A 174 -3.55 -10.70 12.06
C ALA A 174 -3.21 -12.19 11.88
N LEU A 175 -2.91 -12.91 12.97
CA LEU A 175 -2.65 -14.36 12.96
C LEU A 175 -3.89 -15.14 12.50
N ALA A 176 -5.07 -14.81 13.05
CA ALA A 176 -6.32 -15.43 12.65
C ALA A 176 -6.57 -15.26 11.14
N LEU A 177 -6.33 -14.06 10.60
CA LEU A 177 -6.46 -13.81 9.17
C LEU A 177 -5.41 -14.55 8.33
N ALA A 178 -4.15 -14.62 8.79
CA ALA A 178 -3.09 -15.34 8.09
C ALA A 178 -3.39 -16.84 7.99
N PHE A 179 -3.89 -17.44 9.06
CA PHE A 179 -4.17 -18.88 9.14
C PHE A 179 -5.63 -19.27 8.84
N ALA A 180 -6.49 -18.31 8.46
CA ALA A 180 -7.91 -18.56 8.15
C ALA A 180 -8.14 -19.60 7.03
N THR A 181 -7.13 -19.88 6.22
CA THR A 181 -7.18 -20.87 5.13
C THR A 181 -6.29 -22.09 5.37
N GLY A 182 -5.83 -22.30 6.60
CA GLY A 182 -4.95 -23.40 7.01
C GLY A 182 -3.52 -22.96 7.35
N ALA A 183 -2.68 -23.94 7.72
CA ALA A 183 -1.34 -23.75 8.28
C ALA A 183 -0.33 -23.05 7.33
N GLY A 184 -0.66 -22.87 6.05
CA GLY A 184 0.21 -22.24 5.07
C GLY A 184 0.32 -20.71 5.16
N GLY A 185 -0.43 -20.04 6.05
CA GLY A 185 -0.32 -18.59 6.28
C GLY A 185 -0.81 -17.70 5.12
N LYS A 186 -1.59 -18.26 4.17
CA LYS A 186 -2.01 -17.58 2.94
C LYS A 186 -3.38 -16.90 3.03
N GLY A 187 -4.03 -16.91 4.20
CA GLY A 187 -5.42 -16.44 4.35
C GLY A 187 -5.59 -14.97 4.00
N ALA A 188 -4.63 -14.13 4.41
CA ALA A 188 -4.63 -12.69 4.10
C ALA A 188 -4.57 -12.39 2.58
N LEU A 189 -4.00 -13.30 1.77
CA LEU A 189 -3.92 -13.11 0.31
C LEU A 189 -5.31 -13.11 -0.35
N LYS A 190 -6.33 -13.69 0.28
CA LYS A 190 -7.71 -13.62 -0.22
C LYS A 190 -8.25 -12.19 -0.27
N LEU A 191 -7.80 -11.31 0.64
CA LEU A 191 -8.21 -9.90 0.69
C LEU A 191 -7.32 -8.97 -0.14
N TRP A 192 -6.21 -9.49 -0.70
CA TRP A 192 -5.29 -8.70 -1.52
C TRP A 192 -5.97 -7.87 -2.64
N PRO A 193 -7.01 -8.36 -3.34
CA PRO A 193 -7.71 -7.56 -4.35
C PRO A 193 -8.34 -6.26 -3.84
N LEU A 194 -8.57 -6.13 -2.52
CA LEU A 194 -9.16 -4.95 -1.89
C LEU A 194 -8.11 -4.00 -1.33
N PHE A 195 -6.86 -4.44 -1.19
CA PHE A 195 -5.80 -3.68 -0.52
C PHE A 195 -5.67 -2.26 -1.06
N GLY A 196 -5.54 -2.11 -2.38
CA GLY A 196 -5.37 -0.79 -2.96
C GLY A 196 -6.63 0.07 -2.89
N ALA A 197 -7.83 -0.53 -2.93
CA ALA A 197 -9.06 0.24 -2.75
C ALA A 197 -9.15 0.84 -1.33
N VAL A 198 -8.86 0.05 -0.30
CA VAL A 198 -8.78 0.54 1.09
C VAL A 198 -7.71 1.62 1.23
N ASN A 199 -6.53 1.40 0.65
CA ASN A 199 -5.44 2.37 0.68
C ASN A 199 -5.83 3.71 0.04
N GLN A 200 -6.55 3.68 -1.09
CA GLN A 200 -6.99 4.91 -1.74
C GLN A 200 -8.16 5.60 -1.04
N THR A 201 -9.06 4.85 -0.38
CA THR A 201 -10.07 5.46 0.49
C THR A 201 -9.42 6.24 1.63
N LEU A 202 -8.37 5.68 2.26
CA LEU A 202 -7.60 6.37 3.30
C LEU A 202 -6.82 7.57 2.75
N ALA A 203 -6.25 7.45 1.54
CA ALA A 203 -5.58 8.57 0.87
C ALA A 203 -6.55 9.73 0.60
N GLY A 204 -7.75 9.41 0.10
CA GLY A 204 -8.82 10.37 -0.12
C GLY A 204 -9.27 11.05 1.16
N LEU A 205 -9.43 10.30 2.26
CA LEU A 205 -9.72 10.86 3.59
C LEU A 205 -8.63 11.85 4.03
N ALA A 206 -7.36 11.47 3.91
CA ALA A 206 -6.24 12.34 4.28
C ALA A 206 -6.25 13.65 3.47
N LEU A 207 -6.44 13.57 2.14
CA LEU A 207 -6.54 14.74 1.28
C LEU A 207 -7.74 15.62 1.64
N ILE A 208 -8.90 15.05 1.95
CA ILE A 208 -10.08 15.81 2.41
C ILE A 208 -9.75 16.55 3.70
N ILE A 209 -9.14 15.89 4.69
CA ILE A 209 -8.76 16.53 5.96
C ILE A 209 -7.78 17.69 5.71
N ILE A 210 -6.76 17.50 4.88
CA ILE A 210 -5.80 18.56 4.52
C ILE A 210 -6.52 19.71 3.79
N THR A 211 -7.46 19.39 2.90
CA THR A 211 -8.26 20.40 2.17
C THR A 211 -9.06 21.26 3.14
N LEU A 212 -9.75 20.64 4.10
CA LEU A 212 -10.53 21.34 5.13
C LEU A 212 -9.62 22.19 6.02
N TYR A 213 -8.46 21.67 6.43
CA TYR A 213 -7.48 22.42 7.19
C TYR A 213 -6.96 23.64 6.41
N LEU A 214 -6.56 23.49 5.15
CA LEU A 214 -6.08 24.60 4.34
C LEU A 214 -7.17 25.63 4.05
N LYS A 215 -8.44 25.23 4.04
CA LYS A 215 -9.57 26.15 3.92
C LYS A 215 -9.67 27.09 5.12
N THR A 216 -9.40 26.63 6.35
CA THR A 216 -9.39 27.52 7.53
C THR A 216 -8.28 28.55 7.50
N LYS A 217 -7.22 28.32 6.70
CA LYS A 217 -6.11 29.25 6.54
C LYS A 217 -6.37 30.36 5.50
N GLY A 218 -7.58 30.42 4.94
CA GLY A 218 -8.00 31.44 3.98
C GLY A 218 -7.39 31.28 2.58
N GLY A 219 -7.99 31.99 1.62
CA GLY A 219 -7.57 32.00 0.21
C GLY A 219 -7.75 30.67 -0.51
N MET A 220 -6.95 30.45 -1.56
CA MET A 220 -7.09 29.31 -2.49
C MET A 220 -6.10 28.16 -2.23
N LYS A 221 -5.41 28.17 -1.10
CA LYS A 221 -4.41 27.13 -0.73
C LYS A 221 -5.01 25.73 -0.66
N TRP A 222 -6.29 25.62 -0.29
CA TRP A 222 -7.02 24.35 -0.23
C TRP A 222 -7.06 23.61 -1.57
N LEU A 223 -6.94 24.31 -2.71
CA LEU A 223 -6.94 23.67 -4.03
C LEU A 223 -5.82 22.65 -4.20
N VAL A 224 -4.67 22.85 -3.54
CA VAL A 224 -3.50 21.96 -3.64
C VAL A 224 -3.84 20.54 -3.18
N ALA A 225 -4.68 20.40 -2.17
CA ALA A 225 -5.17 19.10 -1.70
C ALA A 225 -6.56 18.75 -2.24
N GLY A 226 -7.41 19.75 -2.49
CA GLY A 226 -8.80 19.57 -2.87
C GLY A 226 -8.98 19.00 -4.28
N ILE A 227 -8.19 19.47 -5.25
CA ILE A 227 -8.23 18.93 -6.62
C ILE A 227 -7.82 17.44 -6.62
N PRO A 228 -6.66 17.05 -6.03
CA PRO A 228 -6.33 15.65 -5.84
C PRO A 228 -7.39 14.87 -5.06
N ALA A 229 -8.02 15.45 -4.03
CA ALA A 229 -9.03 14.76 -3.22
C ALA A 229 -10.21 14.32 -4.09
N VAL A 230 -10.75 15.23 -4.90
CA VAL A 230 -11.89 14.95 -5.79
C VAL A 230 -11.52 13.86 -6.80
N LEU A 231 -10.36 13.98 -7.45
CA LEU A 231 -9.90 12.99 -8.41
C LEU A 231 -9.73 11.61 -7.75
N MET A 232 -9.05 11.56 -6.61
CA MET A 232 -8.79 10.31 -5.90
C MET A 232 -10.06 9.64 -5.42
N MET A 233 -11.02 10.40 -4.85
CA MET A 233 -12.30 9.85 -4.42
C MET A 233 -13.13 9.34 -5.60
N PHE A 234 -13.18 10.09 -6.70
CA PHE A 234 -13.87 9.68 -7.92
C PHE A 234 -13.32 8.36 -8.46
N MET A 235 -11.99 8.29 -8.63
CA MET A 235 -11.31 7.09 -9.14
C MET A 235 -11.51 5.88 -8.22
N THR A 236 -11.47 6.09 -6.91
CA THR A 236 -11.66 5.03 -5.91
C THR A 236 -13.10 4.50 -5.92
N ILE A 237 -14.09 5.38 -5.92
CA ILE A 237 -15.51 4.98 -5.95
C ILE A 237 -15.83 4.25 -7.26
N TRP A 238 -15.34 4.75 -8.40
CA TRP A 238 -15.52 4.06 -9.68
C TRP A 238 -14.91 2.65 -9.64
N ALA A 239 -13.68 2.50 -9.13
CA ALA A 239 -13.04 1.20 -9.02
C ALA A 239 -13.79 0.23 -8.08
N LEU A 240 -14.30 0.74 -6.95
CA LEU A 240 -15.10 -0.03 -6.00
C LEU A 240 -16.43 -0.51 -6.60
N ILE A 241 -17.09 0.30 -7.43
CA ILE A 241 -18.31 -0.10 -8.14
C ILE A 241 -18.01 -1.24 -9.13
N LEU A 242 -16.95 -1.12 -9.93
CA LEU A 242 -16.55 -2.17 -10.87
C LEU A 242 -16.16 -3.47 -10.15
N ASN A 243 -15.44 -3.35 -9.03
CA ASN A 243 -15.11 -4.49 -8.17
C ASN A 243 -16.37 -5.13 -7.58
N GLN A 244 -17.37 -4.34 -7.18
CA GLN A 244 -18.62 -4.87 -6.62
C GLN A 244 -19.34 -5.76 -7.63
N THR A 245 -19.49 -5.29 -8.86
CA THR A 245 -20.10 -6.06 -9.95
C THR A 245 -19.29 -7.32 -10.25
N LYS A 246 -17.96 -7.19 -10.35
CA LYS A 246 -17.05 -8.32 -10.62
C LYS A 246 -17.11 -9.39 -9.53
N PHE A 247 -17.09 -9.00 -8.26
CA PHE A 247 -17.13 -9.96 -7.16
C PHE A 247 -18.49 -10.64 -7.06
N GLY A 248 -19.58 -9.91 -7.33
CA GLY A 248 -20.92 -10.46 -7.43
C GLY A 248 -21.08 -11.49 -8.55
N THR A 249 -20.61 -11.18 -9.77
CA THR A 249 -20.67 -12.13 -10.89
C THR A 249 -19.76 -13.33 -10.70
N SER A 250 -18.65 -13.18 -9.98
CA SER A 250 -17.76 -14.30 -9.60
C SER A 250 -18.24 -15.11 -8.38
N HIS A 251 -19.39 -14.76 -7.80
CA HIS A 251 -19.93 -15.36 -6.56
C HIS A 251 -18.94 -15.37 -5.37
N ASN A 252 -18.01 -14.41 -5.32
CA ASN A 252 -17.05 -14.29 -4.23
C ASN A 252 -17.65 -13.44 -3.09
N MET A 253 -18.44 -14.10 -2.24
CA MET A 253 -19.21 -13.44 -1.18
C MET A 253 -18.33 -12.65 -0.20
N LEU A 254 -17.16 -13.18 0.18
CA LEU A 254 -16.23 -12.49 1.08
C LEU A 254 -15.78 -11.14 0.49
N LEU A 255 -15.26 -11.16 -0.75
CA LEU A 255 -14.79 -9.94 -1.39
C LEU A 255 -15.95 -8.98 -1.67
N GLN A 256 -17.11 -9.48 -2.06
CA GLN A 256 -18.28 -8.67 -2.35
C GLN A 256 -18.81 -7.94 -1.12
N ILE A 257 -18.86 -8.59 0.05
CA ILE A 257 -19.31 -7.96 1.30
C ILE A 257 -18.31 -6.91 1.75
N VAL A 258 -17.03 -7.27 1.82
CA VAL A 258 -15.99 -6.34 2.31
C VAL A 258 -15.86 -5.14 1.35
N ASN A 259 -15.91 -5.37 0.03
CA ASN A 259 -15.91 -4.29 -0.97
C ASN A 259 -17.14 -3.37 -0.82
N GLY A 260 -18.33 -3.93 -0.57
CA GLY A 260 -19.54 -3.16 -0.33
C GLY A 260 -19.42 -2.23 0.89
N LEU A 261 -18.83 -2.73 1.99
CA LEU A 261 -18.53 -1.90 3.18
C LEU A 261 -17.55 -0.77 2.87
N ILE A 262 -16.48 -1.06 2.11
CA ILE A 262 -15.49 -0.04 1.71
C ILE A 262 -16.15 1.01 0.80
N LEU A 263 -17.00 0.58 -0.15
CA LEU A 263 -17.75 1.49 -1.03
C LEU A 263 -18.66 2.41 -0.24
N PHE A 264 -19.40 1.87 0.72
CA PHE A 264 -20.23 2.67 1.62
C PHE A 264 -19.40 3.70 2.39
N LEU A 265 -18.29 3.28 3.01
CA LEU A 265 -17.41 4.18 3.74
C LEU A 265 -16.79 5.26 2.85
N ALA A 266 -16.37 4.91 1.63
CA ALA A 266 -15.81 5.86 0.68
C ALA A 266 -16.83 6.94 0.28
N ILE A 267 -18.08 6.53 -0.01
CA ILE A 267 -19.17 7.47 -0.31
C ILE A 267 -19.47 8.35 0.90
N TRP A 268 -19.57 7.75 2.09
CA TRP A 268 -19.80 8.48 3.34
C TRP A 268 -18.73 9.56 3.56
N ILE A 269 -17.45 9.20 3.46
CA ILE A 269 -16.32 10.13 3.62
C ILE A 269 -16.40 11.26 2.61
N ALA A 270 -16.73 10.97 1.34
CA ALA A 270 -16.89 12.00 0.32
C ALA A 270 -18.03 12.97 0.66
N VAL A 271 -19.19 12.45 1.05
CA VAL A 271 -20.37 13.26 1.41
C VAL A 271 -20.10 14.13 2.63
N GLU A 272 -19.59 13.56 3.72
CA GLU A 272 -19.23 14.31 4.92
C GLU A 272 -18.16 15.38 4.63
N GLY A 273 -17.16 15.03 3.81
CA GLY A 273 -16.14 15.99 3.36
C GLY A 273 -16.74 17.20 2.65
N VAL A 274 -17.69 16.98 1.74
CA VAL A 274 -18.40 18.05 1.02
C VAL A 274 -19.27 18.87 1.98
N ILE A 275 -20.07 18.21 2.84
CA ILE A 275 -20.93 18.90 3.81
C ILE A 275 -20.08 19.81 4.71
N LYS A 276 -19.00 19.27 5.28
CA LYS A 276 -18.08 20.06 6.12
C LYS A 276 -17.45 21.19 5.35
N PHE A 277 -16.96 20.94 4.14
CA PHE A 277 -16.42 22.00 3.29
C PHE A 277 -17.43 23.12 3.09
N MET A 278 -18.68 22.83 2.74
CA MET A 278 -19.71 23.85 2.50
C MET A 278 -20.13 24.60 3.78
N SER A 279 -20.10 23.94 4.94
CA SER A 279 -20.44 24.56 6.24
C SER A 279 -19.39 25.52 6.78
N MET A 280 -18.14 25.42 6.31
CA MET A 280 -17.04 26.26 6.78
C MET A 280 -17.14 27.65 6.17
N LYS A 281 -17.31 28.67 7.02
CA LYS A 281 -17.15 30.07 6.63
C LYS A 281 -15.68 30.30 6.27
N SER A 282 -15.45 30.86 5.09
CA SER A 282 -14.13 31.39 4.71
C SER A 282 -13.84 32.54 5.67
N GLU A 283 -12.86 32.40 6.56
CA GLU A 283 -12.24 33.60 7.15
C GLU A 283 -11.57 34.35 6.00
N SER A 284 -12.11 35.52 5.68
CA SER A 284 -11.65 36.42 4.62
C SER A 284 -10.33 37.07 4.99
#